data_AF-A0A1A8FJ86-F1
#
_entry.id   AF-A0A1A8FJ86-F1
#
_cell.length_a   1.000
_cell.length_b   1.000
_cell.length_c   1.000
_cell.angle_alpha   90.00
_cell.angle_beta   90.00
_cell.angle_gamma   90.00
#
_symmetry.space_group_name_H-M   'P 1'
#
loop_
_entity.id
_entity.type
_entity.pdbx_description
1 polymer ?
#
loop_
_entity_poly.entity_id
_entity_poly.type
_entity_poly.pdbx_seq_one_letter_code
_entity_poly.pdbx_strand_id
1 'polypeptide(L)'
;PVCAYNGMTYASPCLAGCQTSSGTGRTTVFHNCTCISDSVMKATNMSAVLGQCSRKGECDSKFKIYMALSVVGSFLSACGGTPGYIVLLRSIQPDLKSLALGMQTLIVRTLGGIPPPIYFGALIDRTCLKWGTKQCGGHGACRIYDANAFRITFLGLITGLYFLTNILGGILYFIIVKRQKKLALRNQENENGLEGNEVSNGHASINIAKKSEDPSKESTI
;
A
#
# COMPACT_ATOMS: atom_id res chain seq x y z
N PRO A 1 3.33 32.19 -4.57
CA PRO A 1 3.49 31.77 -3.17
C PRO A 1 4.34 32.76 -2.40
N VAL A 2 4.04 32.99 -1.13
CA VAL A 2 4.83 33.83 -0.21
C VAL A 2 5.05 33.07 1.10
N CYS A 3 6.23 33.23 1.68
CA CYS A 3 6.58 32.69 2.98
C CYS A 3 6.34 33.75 4.04
N ALA A 4 5.42 33.47 4.96
CA ALA A 4 5.18 34.30 6.13
C ALA A 4 6.22 34.04 7.22
N TYR A 5 6.44 35.02 8.10
CA TYR A 5 7.39 34.92 9.20
C TYR A 5 7.07 33.76 10.18
N ASN A 6 5.80 33.34 10.28
CA ASN A 6 5.36 32.21 11.09
C ASN A 6 5.69 30.84 10.46
N GLY A 7 6.41 30.81 9.34
CA GLY A 7 6.79 29.57 8.64
C GLY A 7 5.68 28.97 7.78
N MET A 8 4.52 29.64 7.65
CA MET A 8 3.42 29.22 6.79
C MET A 8 3.61 29.76 5.37
N THR A 9 3.37 28.92 4.37
CA THR A 9 3.41 29.33 2.97
C THR A 9 1.99 29.62 2.46
N TYR A 10 1.75 30.86 2.01
CA TYR A 10 0.48 31.27 1.42
C TYR A 10 0.57 31.21 -0.11
N ALA A 11 -0.58 30.99 -0.77
CA ALA A 11 -0.65 30.89 -2.24
C ALA A 11 -0.20 32.19 -2.94
N SER A 12 -0.57 33.34 -2.37
CA SER A 12 -0.31 34.68 -2.89
C SER A 12 -0.22 35.69 -1.74
N PRO A 13 0.40 36.87 -1.97
CA PRO A 13 0.43 37.95 -0.98
C PRO A 13 -0.97 38.46 -0.62
N CYS A 14 -1.91 38.48 -1.57
CA CYS A 14 -3.29 38.88 -1.30
C CYS A 14 -4.00 37.92 -0.34
N LEU A 15 -3.73 36.61 -0.45
CA LEU A 15 -4.30 35.61 0.47
C LEU A 15 -3.67 35.71 1.86
N ALA A 16 -2.47 36.26 1.97
CA ALA A 16 -1.85 36.61 3.25
C ALA A 16 -2.33 37.97 3.80
N GLY A 17 -3.15 38.71 3.05
CA GLY A 17 -3.69 40.02 3.44
C GLY A 17 -2.67 41.16 3.37
N CYS A 18 -1.59 41.03 2.60
CA CYS A 18 -0.54 42.05 2.51
C CYS A 18 -1.00 43.24 1.65
N GLN A 19 -0.67 44.45 2.11
CA GLN A 19 -1.12 45.71 1.49
C GLN A 19 -0.03 46.42 0.71
N THR A 20 1.22 46.32 1.16
CA THR A 20 2.36 47.00 0.55
C THR A 20 3.46 46.01 0.19
N SER A 21 4.26 46.35 -0.80
CA SER A 21 5.43 45.57 -1.23
C SER A 21 6.64 46.47 -1.41
N SER A 22 7.80 45.99 -0.98
CA SER A 22 9.08 46.65 -1.14
C SER A 22 10.09 45.70 -1.81
N GLY A 23 10.96 46.25 -2.65
CA GLY A 23 11.97 45.48 -3.41
C GLY A 23 11.54 45.14 -4.84
N THR A 24 12.45 44.47 -5.56
CA THR A 24 12.27 44.11 -6.98
C THR A 24 12.68 42.66 -7.22
N GLY A 25 11.89 41.93 -8.02
CA GLY A 25 12.20 40.55 -8.39
C GLY A 25 12.13 39.57 -7.21
N ARG A 26 13.18 38.77 -7.01
CA ARG A 26 13.21 37.69 -6.01
C ARG A 26 13.33 38.16 -4.56
N THR A 27 13.77 39.40 -4.32
CA THR A 27 13.92 39.98 -2.98
C THR A 27 12.71 40.80 -2.55
N THR A 28 11.57 40.65 -3.25
CA THR A 28 10.34 41.37 -2.91
C THR A 28 9.80 40.91 -1.57
N VAL A 29 9.61 41.87 -0.66
CA VAL A 29 9.03 41.68 0.67
C VAL A 29 7.67 42.37 0.71
N PHE A 30 6.66 41.65 1.17
CA PHE A 30 5.31 42.15 1.40
C PHE A 30 5.15 42.51 2.87
N HIS A 31 4.50 43.65 3.14
CA HIS A 31 4.28 44.18 4.48
C HIS A 31 2.79 44.37 4.76
N ASN A 32 2.48 44.59 6.04
CA ASN A 32 1.13 44.80 6.56
C ASN A 32 0.16 43.66 6.19
N CYS A 33 0.59 42.42 6.38
CA CYS A 33 -0.19 41.22 6.07
C CYS A 33 -1.13 40.85 7.22
N THR A 34 -2.44 41.10 7.05
CA THR A 34 -3.43 40.94 8.14
C THR A 34 -3.81 39.48 8.45
N CYS A 35 -3.64 38.56 7.50
CA CYS A 35 -4.00 37.14 7.68
C CYS A 35 -2.87 36.30 8.32
N ILE A 36 -1.77 36.92 8.76
CA ILE A 36 -0.62 36.26 9.39
C ILE A 36 -0.66 36.45 10.92
N SER A 37 -1.80 36.16 11.55
CA SER A 37 -2.12 36.66 12.90
C SER A 37 -2.42 35.59 13.94
N ASP A 38 -1.86 34.37 13.85
CA ASP A 38 -2.25 33.29 14.76
C ASP A 38 -1.11 32.42 15.30
N SER A 39 -0.09 33.07 15.88
CA SER A 39 0.91 32.33 16.69
C SER A 39 1.56 33.23 17.74
N VAL A 40 0.96 33.30 18.95
CA VAL A 40 1.53 33.47 20.31
C VAL A 40 2.55 34.59 20.59
N MET A 41 3.08 35.27 19.58
CA MET A 41 4.05 36.34 19.65
C MET A 41 3.53 37.44 18.74
N LYS A 42 3.19 38.60 19.32
CA LYS A 42 2.98 39.84 18.56
C LYS A 42 4.28 40.15 17.81
N ALA A 43 4.46 39.56 16.64
CA ALA A 43 5.61 39.85 15.79
C ALA A 43 5.41 41.26 15.27
N THR A 44 6.33 42.14 15.64
CA THR A 44 6.36 43.57 15.35
C THR A 44 6.42 43.88 13.85
N ASN A 45 6.48 42.86 12.97
CA ASN A 45 6.50 43.01 11.53
C ASN A 45 5.71 41.87 10.85
N MET A 46 4.47 42.13 10.47
CA MET A 46 3.63 41.23 9.66
C MET A 46 4.09 41.25 8.20
N SER A 47 5.25 40.66 7.93
CA SER A 47 5.83 40.61 6.58
C SER A 47 5.90 39.19 6.02
N ALA A 48 5.84 39.09 4.71
CA ALA A 48 6.03 37.85 3.97
C ALA A 48 7.02 38.05 2.81
N VAL A 49 7.89 37.08 2.56
CA VAL A 49 8.89 37.13 1.48
C VAL A 49 8.39 36.32 0.28
N LEU A 50 8.69 36.79 -0.93
CA LEU A 50 8.37 36.05 -2.15
C LEU A 50 9.07 34.68 -2.16
N GLY A 51 8.30 33.61 -2.36
CA GLY A 51 8.81 32.24 -2.37
C GLY A 51 8.04 31.28 -1.45
N GLN A 52 8.45 30.03 -1.42
CA GLN A 52 7.97 29.06 -0.43
C GLN A 52 8.88 29.11 0.80
N CYS A 53 8.33 28.83 1.98
CA CYS A 53 9.18 28.70 3.16
C CYS A 53 10.17 27.54 2.98
N SER A 54 11.37 27.70 3.54
CA SER A 54 12.38 26.64 3.52
C SER A 54 11.77 25.38 4.13
N ARG A 55 11.65 24.32 3.33
CA ARG A 55 11.22 23.02 3.83
C ARG A 55 12.30 22.54 4.78
N LYS A 56 11.97 22.42 6.06
CA LYS A 56 12.86 21.87 7.11
C LYS A 56 13.55 20.61 6.57
N GLY A 57 14.81 20.37 6.96
CA GLY A 57 15.61 19.21 6.54
C GLY A 57 14.94 17.85 6.78
N GLU A 58 13.91 17.81 7.63
CA GLU A 58 13.03 16.65 7.81
C GLU A 58 12.36 16.19 6.51
N CYS A 59 12.07 17.09 5.56
CA CYS A 59 11.41 16.72 4.30
C CYS A 59 12.25 15.73 3.48
N ASP A 60 13.57 15.93 3.42
CA ASP A 60 14.48 15.06 2.68
C ASP A 60 14.57 13.67 3.35
N SER A 61 14.73 13.64 4.67
CA SER A 61 14.73 12.38 5.43
C SER A 61 13.41 11.61 5.30
N LYS A 62 12.26 12.28 5.38
CA LYS A 62 10.95 11.63 5.23
C LYS A 62 10.74 11.12 3.80
N PHE A 63 11.21 11.83 2.79
CA PHE A 63 11.16 11.38 1.40
C PHE A 63 12.01 10.12 1.18
N LYS A 64 13.24 10.08 1.71
CA LYS A 64 14.11 8.90 1.66
C LYS A 64 13.49 7.68 2.34
N ILE A 65 12.89 7.87 3.53
CA ILE A 65 12.18 6.81 4.25
C ILE A 65 11.02 6.27 3.40
N TYR A 66 10.22 7.17 2.81
CA TYR A 66 9.10 6.76 1.95
C TYR A 66 9.59 5.93 0.75
N MET A 67 10.62 6.41 0.04
CA MET A 67 11.21 5.70 -1.09
C MET A 67 11.72 4.32 -0.68
N ALA A 68 12.45 4.23 0.43
CA ALA A 68 12.95 2.95 0.94
C ALA A 68 11.81 1.97 1.26
N LEU A 69 10.77 2.43 1.96
CA LEU A 69 9.59 1.60 2.28
C LEU A 69 8.84 1.16 1.03
N SER A 70 8.70 2.02 0.02
CA SER A 70 8.07 1.66 -1.25
C SER A 70 8.85 0.57 -1.98
N VAL A 71 10.17 0.66 -2.04
CA VAL A 71 11.03 -0.36 -2.66
C VAL A 71 10.92 -1.70 -1.94
N VAL A 72 11.02 -1.69 -0.61
CA VAL A 72 10.87 -2.92 0.21
C VAL A 72 9.48 -3.53 0.02
N GLY A 73 8.43 -2.70 0.04
CA GLY A 73 7.05 -3.15 -0.17
C GLY A 73 6.84 -3.78 -1.56
N SER A 74 7.33 -3.14 -2.62
CA SER A 74 7.27 -3.69 -3.98
C SER A 74 8.05 -4.99 -4.12
N PHE A 75 9.22 -5.10 -3.48
CA PHE A 75 10.02 -6.31 -3.46
C PHE A 75 9.28 -7.47 -2.77
N LEU A 76 8.74 -7.25 -1.57
CA LEU A 76 7.95 -8.26 -0.85
C LEU A 76 6.72 -8.70 -1.65
N SER A 77 6.03 -7.75 -2.29
CA SER A 77 4.89 -8.04 -3.15
C SER A 77 5.29 -8.90 -4.37
N ALA A 78 6.43 -8.63 -5.00
CA ALA A 78 6.94 -9.43 -6.10
C ALA A 78 7.34 -10.84 -5.64
N CYS A 79 8.06 -10.94 -4.52
CA CYS A 79 8.45 -12.22 -3.93
C CYS A 79 7.27 -13.11 -3.56
N GLY A 80 6.13 -12.55 -3.15
CA GLY A 80 4.90 -13.32 -2.91
C GLY A 80 4.07 -13.58 -4.17
N GLY A 81 4.00 -12.60 -5.07
CA GLY A 81 3.19 -12.66 -6.28
C GLY A 81 3.69 -13.69 -7.28
N THR A 82 5.01 -13.76 -7.51
CA THR A 82 5.62 -14.69 -8.47
C THR A 82 5.39 -16.16 -8.13
N PRO A 83 5.72 -16.68 -6.92
CA PRO A 83 5.45 -18.08 -6.58
C PRO A 83 3.95 -18.38 -6.56
N GLY A 84 3.10 -17.44 -6.12
CA GLY A 84 1.65 -17.60 -6.20
C GLY A 84 1.15 -17.78 -7.64
N TYR A 85 1.71 -17.01 -8.56
CA TYR A 85 1.42 -17.14 -10.00
C TYR A 85 1.93 -18.47 -10.59
N ILE A 86 3.12 -18.93 -10.18
CA ILE A 86 3.67 -20.22 -10.63
C ILE A 86 2.80 -21.37 -10.13
N VAL A 87 2.37 -21.35 -8.86
CA VAL A 87 1.47 -22.37 -8.29
C VAL A 87 0.16 -22.42 -9.07
N LEU A 88 -0.45 -21.26 -9.37
CA LEU A 88 -1.66 -21.19 -10.18
C LEU A 88 -1.48 -21.87 -11.54
N LEU A 89 -0.36 -21.63 -12.22
CA LEU A 89 -0.06 -22.26 -13.51
C LEU A 89 0.17 -23.77 -13.42
N ARG A 90 0.72 -24.27 -12.31
CA ARG A 90 0.93 -25.70 -12.08
C ARG A 90 -0.35 -26.44 -11.68
N SER A 91 -1.33 -25.75 -11.10
CA SER A 91 -2.61 -26.34 -10.68
C SER A 91 -3.63 -26.49 -11.81
N ILE A 92 -3.40 -25.88 -12.99
CA ILE A 92 -4.38 -25.83 -14.08
C ILE A 92 -3.90 -26.67 -15.27
N GLN A 93 -4.84 -27.40 -15.89
CA GLN A 93 -4.61 -28.17 -17.11
C GLN A 93 -4.12 -27.28 -18.27
N PRO A 94 -3.21 -27.77 -19.14
CA PRO A 94 -2.57 -26.96 -20.18
C PRO A 94 -3.56 -26.27 -21.13
N ASP A 95 -4.66 -26.91 -21.47
CA ASP A 95 -5.66 -26.41 -22.43
C ASP A 95 -6.48 -25.23 -21.89
N LEU A 96 -6.54 -25.06 -20.57
CA LEU A 96 -7.35 -24.02 -19.89
C LEU A 96 -6.52 -22.85 -19.35
N LYS A 97 -5.18 -22.89 -19.52
CA LYS A 97 -4.27 -21.89 -18.93
C LYS A 97 -4.56 -20.47 -19.43
N SER A 98 -4.72 -20.30 -20.75
CA SER A 98 -4.97 -18.99 -21.36
C SER A 98 -6.29 -18.37 -20.87
N LEU A 99 -7.35 -19.18 -20.76
CA LEU A 99 -8.64 -18.76 -20.23
C LEU A 99 -8.54 -18.34 -18.76
N ALA A 100 -7.89 -19.15 -17.92
CA ALA A 100 -7.72 -18.85 -16.50
C ALA A 100 -6.91 -17.57 -16.26
N LEU A 101 -5.81 -17.39 -17.01
CA LEU A 101 -5.00 -16.16 -16.94
C LEU A 101 -5.77 -14.93 -17.41
N GLY A 102 -6.58 -15.07 -18.46
CA GLY A 102 -7.49 -14.02 -18.93
C GLY A 102 -8.48 -13.60 -17.84
N MET A 103 -9.14 -14.58 -17.21
CA MET A 103 -10.08 -14.34 -16.11
C MET A 103 -9.41 -13.71 -14.89
N GLN A 104 -8.25 -14.23 -14.48
CA GLN A 104 -7.45 -13.65 -13.39
C GLN A 104 -7.10 -12.18 -13.67
N THR A 105 -6.63 -11.89 -14.88
CA THR A 105 -6.28 -10.52 -15.28
C THR A 105 -7.52 -9.62 -15.30
N LEU A 106 -8.64 -10.10 -15.83
CA LEU A 106 -9.90 -9.37 -15.84
C LEU A 106 -10.34 -9.01 -14.42
N ILE A 107 -10.34 -9.97 -13.50
CA ILE A 107 -10.76 -9.78 -12.11
C ILE A 107 -9.82 -8.77 -11.42
N VAL A 108 -8.50 -8.95 -11.54
CA VAL A 108 -7.51 -8.06 -10.93
C VAL A 108 -7.63 -6.63 -11.48
N ARG A 109 -7.85 -6.45 -12.78
CA ARG A 109 -7.98 -5.10 -13.37
C ARG A 109 -9.32 -4.47 -13.04
N THR A 110 -10.40 -5.24 -13.04
CA THR A 110 -11.74 -4.73 -12.73
C THR A 110 -11.85 -4.33 -11.26
N LEU A 111 -11.33 -5.14 -10.33
CA LEU A 111 -11.44 -4.87 -8.90
C LEU A 111 -10.28 -4.07 -8.33
N GLY A 112 -9.05 -4.31 -8.80
CA GLY A 112 -7.83 -3.67 -8.33
C GLY A 112 -7.33 -2.52 -9.20
N GLY A 113 -7.81 -2.40 -10.45
CA GLY A 113 -7.40 -1.34 -11.37
C GLY A 113 -8.35 -0.15 -11.41
N ILE A 114 -9.66 -0.38 -11.38
CA ILE A 114 -10.67 0.69 -11.59
C ILE A 114 -11.10 1.37 -10.27
N PRO A 115 -11.57 0.64 -9.23
CA PRO A 115 -12.01 1.26 -7.99
C PRO A 115 -10.91 2.02 -7.23
N PRO A 116 -9.66 1.51 -7.12
CA PRO A 116 -8.64 2.20 -6.35
C PRO A 116 -8.33 3.62 -6.84
N PRO A 117 -7.99 3.90 -8.11
CA PRO A 117 -7.68 5.28 -8.51
C PRO A 117 -8.87 6.23 -8.35
N ILE A 118 -10.11 5.74 -8.47
CA ILE A 118 -11.32 6.55 -8.22
C ILE A 118 -11.42 6.89 -6.72
N TYR A 119 -11.27 5.89 -5.86
CA TYR A 119 -11.37 6.06 -4.41
C TYR A 119 -10.22 6.93 -3.88
N PHE A 120 -8.98 6.62 -4.25
CA PHE A 120 -7.81 7.40 -3.89
C PHE A 120 -7.91 8.82 -4.47
N GLY A 121 -8.42 9.02 -5.68
CA GLY A 121 -8.67 10.34 -6.24
C GLY A 121 -9.63 11.16 -5.38
N ALA A 122 -10.79 10.59 -5.02
CA ALA A 122 -11.76 11.25 -4.14
C ALA A 122 -11.19 11.52 -2.73
N LEU A 123 -10.34 10.62 -2.22
CA LEU A 123 -9.67 10.76 -0.93
C LEU A 123 -8.67 11.93 -0.94
N ILE A 124 -7.93 12.08 -2.03
CA ILE A 124 -7.00 13.19 -2.25
C ILE A 124 -7.76 14.52 -2.35
N ASP A 125 -8.89 14.51 -3.06
CA ASP A 125 -9.75 15.68 -3.21
C ASP A 125 -10.34 16.17 -1.88
N ARG A 126 -10.53 15.29 -0.88
CA ARG A 126 -10.92 15.71 0.49
C ARG A 126 -9.86 16.55 1.19
N THR A 127 -8.60 16.42 0.80
CA THR A 127 -7.49 17.21 1.37
C THR A 127 -7.28 18.54 0.64
N CYS A 128 -8.18 18.88 -0.29
CA CYS A 128 -8.10 20.12 -1.03
C CYS A 128 -8.39 21.34 -0.13
N LEU A 129 -7.43 22.26 -0.07
CA LEU A 129 -7.58 23.55 0.60
C LEU A 129 -8.14 24.62 -0.36
N LYS A 130 -7.82 24.52 -1.65
CA LYS A 130 -8.29 25.49 -2.65
C LYS A 130 -8.59 24.85 -3.99
N TRP A 131 -9.88 24.84 -4.33
CA TRP A 131 -10.38 24.44 -5.64
C TRP A 131 -10.03 25.46 -6.71
N GLY A 132 -9.66 25.00 -7.90
CA GLY A 132 -9.67 25.82 -9.10
C GLY A 132 -11.09 26.13 -9.53
N THR A 133 -11.27 27.17 -10.35
CA THR A 133 -12.56 27.52 -10.96
C THR A 133 -12.48 27.27 -12.46
N LYS A 134 -13.52 26.67 -13.04
CA LYS A 134 -13.62 26.47 -14.50
C LYS A 134 -14.10 27.75 -15.20
N GLN A 135 -13.77 27.90 -16.48
CA GLN A 135 -14.18 29.06 -17.29
C GLN A 135 -15.70 29.24 -17.37
N CYS A 136 -16.45 28.14 -17.35
CA CYS A 136 -17.91 28.11 -17.35
C CYS A 136 -18.54 28.08 -15.93
N GLY A 137 -17.77 28.36 -14.89
CA GLY A 137 -18.21 28.26 -13.50
C GLY A 137 -18.09 26.84 -12.91
N GLY A 138 -18.10 26.77 -11.58
CA GLY A 138 -17.95 25.52 -10.82
C GLY A 138 -16.50 25.15 -10.45
N HIS A 139 -16.36 24.08 -9.67
CA HIS A 139 -15.07 23.58 -9.19
C HIS A 139 -14.31 22.85 -10.31
N GLY A 140 -13.06 23.28 -10.52
CA GLY A 140 -12.06 22.63 -11.37
C GLY A 140 -11.13 21.74 -10.56
N ALA A 141 -9.95 21.42 -11.09
CA ALA A 141 -8.94 20.68 -10.34
C ALA A 141 -8.47 21.45 -9.10
N CYS A 142 -8.20 20.74 -8.01
CA CYS A 142 -7.64 21.35 -6.82
C CYS A 142 -6.23 21.89 -7.09
N ARG A 143 -5.93 23.09 -6.57
CA ARG A 143 -4.63 23.75 -6.76
C ARG A 143 -3.71 23.65 -5.56
N ILE A 144 -4.27 23.50 -4.36
CA ILE A 144 -3.51 23.48 -3.11
C ILE A 144 -4.11 22.40 -2.22
N TYR A 145 -3.27 21.45 -1.83
CA TYR A 145 -3.62 20.35 -0.94
C TYR A 145 -2.94 20.53 0.42
N ASP A 146 -3.58 20.08 1.48
CA ASP A 146 -2.96 19.93 2.79
C ASP A 146 -2.01 18.72 2.76
N ALA A 147 -0.70 18.99 2.82
CA ALA A 147 0.33 17.96 2.74
C ALA A 147 0.30 16.99 3.93
N ASN A 148 -0.10 17.45 5.13
CA ASN A 148 -0.12 16.60 6.32
C ASN A 148 -1.32 15.67 6.29
N ALA A 149 -2.51 16.22 6.01
CA ALA A 149 -3.73 15.43 5.86
C ALA A 149 -3.60 14.43 4.71
N PHE A 150 -3.04 14.85 3.57
CA PHE A 150 -2.75 13.98 2.43
C PHE A 150 -1.85 12.82 2.84
N ARG A 151 -0.75 13.09 3.55
CA ARG A 151 0.20 12.07 3.96
C ARG A 151 -0.42 11.05 4.92
N ILE A 152 -1.13 11.51 5.95
CA ILE A 152 -1.77 10.63 6.94
C ILE A 152 -2.82 9.78 6.27
N THR A 153 -3.66 10.38 5.43
CA THR A 153 -4.76 9.67 4.78
C THR A 153 -4.23 8.64 3.78
N PHE A 154 -3.25 9.01 2.95
CA PHE A 154 -2.68 8.11 1.94
C PHE A 154 -1.86 6.98 2.57
N LEU A 155 -0.89 7.30 3.44
CA LEU A 155 -0.04 6.29 4.08
C LEU A 155 -0.81 5.46 5.10
N GLY A 156 -1.72 6.08 5.86
CA GLY A 156 -2.55 5.38 6.84
C GLY A 156 -3.47 4.36 6.16
N LEU A 157 -4.11 4.74 5.05
CA LEU A 157 -4.96 3.81 4.30
C LEU A 157 -4.16 2.68 3.66
N ILE A 158 -3.01 2.98 3.03
CA ILE A 158 -2.14 1.95 2.47
C ILE A 158 -1.67 0.99 3.56
N THR A 159 -1.13 1.52 4.67
CA THR A 159 -0.62 0.69 5.77
C THR A 159 -1.75 -0.14 6.39
N GLY A 160 -2.95 0.43 6.55
CA GLY A 160 -4.12 -0.27 7.05
C GLY A 160 -4.56 -1.42 6.13
N LEU A 161 -4.59 -1.21 4.81
CA LEU A 161 -4.90 -2.25 3.83
C LEU A 161 -3.84 -3.36 3.85
N TYR A 162 -2.55 -3.01 3.86
CA TYR A 162 -1.48 -3.99 3.96
C TYR A 162 -1.60 -4.81 5.25
N PHE A 163 -1.83 -4.15 6.38
CA PHE A 163 -1.99 -4.83 7.67
C PHE A 163 -3.18 -5.80 7.63
N LEU A 164 -4.33 -5.36 7.11
CA LEU A 164 -5.52 -6.19 6.97
C LEU A 164 -5.26 -7.41 6.07
N THR A 165 -4.62 -7.23 4.91
CA THR A 165 -4.27 -8.33 4.00
C THR A 165 -3.31 -9.31 4.65
N ASN A 166 -2.30 -8.83 5.38
CA ASN A 166 -1.34 -9.70 6.08
C ASN A 166 -2.02 -10.49 7.20
N ILE A 167 -2.92 -9.87 7.96
CA ILE A 167 -3.68 -10.56 9.01
C ILE A 167 -4.59 -11.64 8.41
N LEU A 168 -5.36 -11.30 7.36
CA LEU A 168 -6.23 -12.28 6.68
C LEU A 168 -5.42 -13.42 6.06
N GLY A 169 -4.29 -13.11 5.41
CA GLY A 169 -3.37 -14.09 4.86
C GLY A 169 -2.75 -14.99 5.94
N GLY A 170 -2.34 -14.42 7.07
CA GLY A 170 -1.82 -15.17 8.22
C GLY A 170 -2.85 -16.10 8.84
N ILE A 171 -4.10 -15.65 8.98
CA ILE A 171 -5.22 -16.48 9.46
C ILE A 171 -5.47 -17.64 8.48
N LEU A 172 -5.54 -17.35 7.18
CA LEU A 172 -5.75 -18.38 6.16
C LEU A 172 -4.62 -19.41 6.16
N TYR A 173 -3.37 -18.95 6.21
CA TYR A 173 -2.19 -19.81 6.32
C TYR A 173 -2.26 -20.71 7.56
N PHE A 174 -2.59 -20.14 8.71
CA PHE A 174 -2.75 -20.89 9.96
C PHE A 174 -3.84 -21.97 9.86
N ILE A 175 -4.99 -21.64 9.24
CA ILE A 175 -6.08 -22.59 8.99
C ILE A 175 -5.61 -23.73 8.07
N ILE A 176 -4.90 -23.42 6.99
CA ILE A 176 -4.38 -24.43 6.04
C ILE A 176 -3.40 -25.36 6.75
N VAL A 177 -2.43 -24.81 7.49
CA VAL A 177 -1.45 -25.62 8.23
C VAL A 177 -2.14 -26.52 9.26
N LYS A 178 -3.13 -26.01 9.99
CA LYS A 178 -3.90 -26.80 10.96
C LYS A 178 -4.69 -27.93 10.27
N ARG A 179 -5.26 -27.66 9.10
CA ARG A 179 -5.95 -28.67 8.28
C ARG A 179 -5.00 -29.75 7.77
N GLN A 180 -3.84 -29.36 7.25
CA GLN A 180 -2.81 -30.29 6.77
C GLN A 180 -2.30 -31.19 7.90
N LYS A 181 -1.98 -30.61 9.07
CA LYS A 181 -1.60 -31.39 10.26
C LYS A 181 -2.69 -32.37 10.69
N LYS A 182 -3.96 -31.94 10.69
CA LYS A 182 -5.10 -32.82 11.03
C LYS A 182 -5.34 -33.92 9.99
N LEU A 183 -5.03 -33.69 8.72
CA LEU A 183 -5.09 -34.71 7.67
C LEU A 183 -3.95 -35.72 7.83
N ALA A 184 -2.73 -35.25 8.09
CA ALA A 184 -1.59 -36.12 8.35
C ALA A 184 -1.81 -37.04 9.56
N LEU A 185 -2.34 -36.51 10.67
CA LEU A 185 -2.67 -37.32 11.86
C LEU A 185 -3.75 -38.38 11.56
N ARG A 186 -4.80 -38.03 10.79
CA ARG A 186 -5.84 -38.98 10.41
C ARG A 186 -5.34 -40.07 9.46
N ASN A 187 -4.41 -39.73 8.57
CA ASN A 187 -3.79 -40.73 7.69
C ASN A 187 -2.95 -41.71 8.51
N GLN A 188 -2.20 -41.24 9.53
CA GLN A 188 -1.46 -42.12 10.44
C GLN A 188 -2.36 -43.03 11.29
N GLU A 189 -3.49 -42.53 11.81
CA GLU A 189 -4.47 -43.38 12.51
C GLU A 189 -5.07 -44.44 11.59
N ASN A 190 -5.39 -44.09 10.34
CA ASN A 190 -5.92 -45.04 9.36
C ASN A 190 -4.90 -46.13 8.99
N GLU A 191 -3.61 -45.79 8.85
CA GLU A 191 -2.52 -46.74 8.60
C GLU A 191 -2.33 -47.69 9.80
N ASN A 192 -2.23 -47.16 11.02
CA ASN A 192 -2.07 -47.97 12.23
C ASN A 192 -3.28 -48.87 12.52
N GLY A 193 -4.49 -48.42 12.19
CA GLY A 193 -5.71 -49.21 12.35
C GLY A 193 -5.83 -50.37 11.35
N LEU A 194 -5.26 -50.22 10.15
CA LEU A 194 -5.25 -51.25 9.11
C LEU A 194 -4.23 -52.35 9.44
N GLU A 195 -3.04 -51.97 9.93
CA GLU A 195 -2.05 -52.93 10.46
C GLU A 195 -2.58 -53.68 11.69
N GLY A 196 -3.27 -53.00 12.62
CA GLY A 196 -3.86 -53.63 13.80
C GLY A 196 -4.95 -54.67 13.48
N ASN A 197 -5.79 -54.40 12.46
CA ASN A 197 -6.80 -55.34 11.99
C ASN A 197 -6.21 -56.52 11.19
N GLU A 198 -5.14 -56.31 10.42
CA GLU A 198 -4.40 -57.41 9.77
C GLU A 198 -3.73 -58.33 10.79
N VAL A 199 -3.12 -57.78 11.85
CA VAL A 199 -2.51 -58.56 12.94
C VAL A 199 -3.56 -59.31 13.76
N SER A 200 -4.75 -58.73 13.97
CA SER A 200 -5.84 -59.40 14.71
C SER A 200 -6.56 -60.50 13.92
N ASN A 201 -6.59 -60.41 12.59
CA ASN A 201 -7.22 -61.42 11.72
C ASN A 201 -6.24 -62.45 11.12
N GLY A 202 -4.93 -62.27 11.33
CA GLY A 202 -3.88 -63.01 10.65
C GLY A 202 -3.19 -64.06 11.53
N HIS A 203 -3.84 -65.20 11.78
CA HIS A 203 -3.13 -66.46 12.00
C HIS A 203 -3.14 -67.30 10.72
N ALA A 204 -2.56 -66.79 9.62
CA ALA A 204 -2.17 -67.60 8.45
C ALA A 204 -1.26 -66.83 7.46
N SER A 205 0.02 -67.21 7.45
CA SER A 205 0.97 -67.36 6.32
C SER A 205 1.15 -66.28 5.22
N ILE A 206 2.30 -65.58 5.31
CA ILE A 206 3.40 -65.35 4.32
C ILE A 206 3.06 -65.47 2.80
N ASN A 207 3.25 -64.39 2.01
CA ASN A 207 4.29 -64.29 0.95
C ASN A 207 4.24 -63.01 0.07
N ILE A 208 5.40 -62.34 0.03
CA ILE A 208 6.18 -61.84 -1.13
C ILE A 208 5.54 -60.80 -2.08
N ALA A 209 6.13 -59.59 -2.09
CA ALA A 209 6.81 -59.04 -3.28
C ALA A 209 7.67 -57.82 -2.92
N LYS A 210 8.99 -58.00 -2.99
CA LYS A 210 10.00 -56.93 -3.02
C LYS A 210 9.89 -56.19 -4.36
N LYS A 211 9.81 -54.85 -4.36
CA LYS A 211 10.28 -54.04 -5.50
C LYS A 211 10.94 -52.73 -5.04
N SER A 212 12.27 -52.80 -5.01
CA SER A 212 13.29 -51.79 -5.32
C SER A 212 13.03 -50.28 -5.09
N GLU A 213 13.87 -49.71 -4.21
CA GLU A 213 14.63 -48.45 -4.35
C GLU A 213 13.92 -47.14 -4.75
N ASP A 214 13.78 -46.26 -3.75
CA ASP A 214 13.88 -44.78 -3.85
C ASP A 214 15.38 -44.42 -4.10
N PRO A 215 15.83 -43.31 -4.76
CA PRO A 215 15.24 -41.98 -4.73
C PRO A 215 15.32 -41.14 -6.03
N SER A 216 14.70 -39.95 -6.00
CA SER A 216 14.87 -38.78 -6.90
C SER A 216 13.84 -38.58 -8.02
N LYS A 217 12.81 -37.77 -7.73
CA LYS A 217 12.42 -36.63 -8.58
C LYS A 217 11.94 -35.46 -7.71
N GLU A 218 12.89 -34.58 -7.42
CA GLU A 218 12.79 -33.17 -7.80
C GLU A 218 11.69 -32.35 -7.10
N SER A 219 11.95 -31.99 -5.85
CA SER A 219 11.40 -30.78 -5.23
C SER A 219 12.18 -29.55 -5.72
N THR A 220 11.89 -29.12 -6.95
CA THR A 220 12.21 -27.76 -7.40
C THR A 220 10.98 -26.91 -7.10
N ILE A 221 11.08 -26.14 -6.02
CA ILE A 221 10.08 -25.14 -5.60
C ILE A 221 10.04 -24.03 -6.66
#